data_AF-A0A8J9RDC0-F1
#
_entry.id   AF-A0A8J9RDC0-F1
#
_cell.length_a   1.000
_cell.length_b   1.000
_cell.length_c   1.000
_cell.angle_alpha   90.00
_cell.angle_beta   90.00
_cell.angle_gamma   90.00
#
_symmetry.space_group_name_H-M   'P 1'
#
loop_
_entity.id
_entity.type
_entity.pdbx_description
1 polymer ?
#
loop_
_entity_poly.entity_id
_entity_poly.type
_entity_poly.pdbx_seq_one_letter_code
_entity_poly.pdbx_strand_id
1 'polypeptide(L)'
;MGRLIDDWNICPGCCSAELLVSPQLLQFWEEKAKAYGPGLAGALFGGGWWFWVDACAASHTSVPFVQYLPGIIATLALIMINAIKRSELDEYDPFDEGVFCRSRLWLFISYIVSFASVAGAVWVLLGHYALNPDVTNVWPGVAGLFQVTLILGSALLFFVARTPSSESNYGGYGAF
;
A
#
# COMPACT_ATOMS: atom_id res chain seq x y z
N MET A 1 28.48 1.20 -41.03
CA MET A 1 28.20 2.61 -40.72
C MET A 1 26.72 2.86 -40.94
N GLY A 2 25.96 3.16 -39.89
CA GLY A 2 24.59 3.70 -39.97
C GLY A 2 23.41 2.71 -39.88
N ARG A 3 23.01 2.33 -38.66
CA ARG A 3 21.60 2.04 -38.32
C ARG A 3 21.26 2.84 -37.07
N LEU A 4 20.67 4.01 -37.28
CA LEU A 4 19.95 4.79 -36.29
C LEU A 4 18.65 5.25 -36.97
N ILE A 5 17.61 5.46 -36.16
CA ILE A 5 16.25 5.91 -36.51
C ILE A 5 15.39 4.68 -36.88
N ASP A 6 14.63 4.08 -35.95
CA ASP A 6 13.17 4.29 -35.92
C ASP A 6 12.41 3.95 -34.59
N ASP A 7 13.04 3.72 -33.43
CA ASP A 7 12.30 3.33 -32.19
C ASP A 7 12.06 4.48 -31.17
N TRP A 8 11.61 5.65 -31.60
CA TRP A 8 11.37 6.80 -30.69
C TRP A 8 10.02 7.51 -30.83
N ASN A 9 8.94 6.81 -31.18
CA ASN A 9 7.67 7.51 -31.48
C ASN A 9 6.38 6.98 -30.83
N ILE A 10 6.44 6.46 -29.60
CA ILE A 10 5.23 6.22 -28.80
C ILE A 10 5.40 6.84 -27.39
N CYS A 11 4.82 8.04 -27.25
CA CYS A 11 4.52 8.83 -26.04
C CYS A 11 5.62 9.70 -25.35
N PRO A 12 5.54 11.05 -25.47
CA PRO A 12 6.45 12.01 -24.79
C PRO A 12 6.06 12.34 -23.33
N GLY A 13 5.31 11.46 -22.64
CA GLY A 13 4.91 11.65 -21.24
C GLY A 13 5.16 10.45 -20.31
N CYS A 14 5.54 9.29 -20.85
CA CYS A 14 5.76 8.06 -20.08
C CYS A 14 7.24 7.91 -19.62
N CYS A 15 8.17 8.64 -20.24
CA CYS A 15 9.61 8.47 -20.11
C CYS A 15 10.24 9.32 -18.97
N SER A 16 9.64 9.36 -17.78
CA SER A 16 10.24 10.09 -16.63
C SER A 16 10.22 9.35 -15.31
N ALA A 17 9.38 8.32 -15.14
CA ALA A 17 9.40 7.51 -13.93
C ALA A 17 10.45 6.38 -13.97
N GLU A 18 10.73 5.81 -15.16
CA GLU A 18 11.73 4.73 -15.32
C GLU A 18 13.18 5.21 -15.13
N LEU A 19 13.48 6.50 -15.30
CA LEU A 19 14.85 7.01 -15.18
C LEU A 19 15.27 7.31 -13.73
N LEU A 20 14.32 7.37 -12.79
CA LEU A 20 14.57 7.70 -11.38
C LEU A 20 14.87 6.47 -10.51
N VAL A 21 14.51 5.27 -10.98
CA VAL A 21 14.79 4.00 -10.31
C VAL A 21 15.89 3.29 -11.09
N SER A 22 17.07 3.12 -10.50
CA SER A 22 18.17 2.43 -11.16
C SER A 22 17.73 1.03 -11.62
N PRO A 23 18.08 0.58 -12.85
CA PRO A 23 17.66 -0.72 -13.38
C PRO A 23 18.11 -1.89 -12.49
N GLN A 24 19.21 -1.73 -11.74
CA GLN A 24 19.68 -2.71 -10.76
C GLN A 24 18.71 -2.90 -9.59
N LEU A 25 18.04 -1.83 -9.15
CA LEU A 25 17.06 -1.88 -8.07
C LEU A 25 15.79 -2.60 -8.53
N LEU A 26 15.38 -2.39 -9.79
CA LEU A 26 14.21 -3.03 -10.37
C LEU A 26 14.41 -4.54 -10.49
N GLN A 27 15.56 -4.97 -11.02
CA GLN A 27 15.96 -6.38 -11.13
C GLN A 27 16.06 -7.05 -9.75
N PHE A 28 16.71 -6.38 -8.79
CA PHE A 28 16.76 -6.85 -7.40
C PHE A 28 15.37 -6.97 -6.79
N TRP A 29 14.48 -6.02 -7.06
CA TRP A 29 13.09 -6.05 -6.60
C TRP A 29 12.36 -7.26 -7.21
N GLU A 30 12.46 -7.50 -8.51
CA GLU A 30 11.78 -8.62 -9.16
C GLU A 30 12.24 -9.98 -8.63
N GLU A 31 13.55 -10.16 -8.39
CA GLU A 31 14.09 -11.39 -7.81
C GLU A 31 13.62 -11.63 -6.37
N LYS A 32 13.52 -10.58 -5.56
CA LYS A 32 13.32 -10.69 -4.10
C LYS A 32 11.89 -10.44 -3.66
N ALA A 33 11.09 -9.70 -4.42
CA ALA A 33 9.75 -9.28 -4.01
C ALA A 33 8.79 -10.45 -3.82
N LYS A 34 8.80 -11.44 -4.71
CA LYS A 34 7.91 -12.62 -4.56
C LYS A 34 8.30 -13.48 -3.36
N ALA A 35 9.60 -13.57 -3.05
CA ALA A 35 10.12 -14.38 -1.96
C ALA A 35 10.01 -13.70 -0.58
N TYR A 36 10.41 -12.43 -0.48
CA TYR A 36 10.50 -11.70 0.78
C TYR A 36 9.37 -10.68 0.99
N GLY A 37 8.64 -10.30 -0.05
CA GLY A 37 7.60 -9.27 0.00
C GLY A 37 6.48 -9.57 1.00
N PRO A 38 5.89 -10.78 1.03
CA PRO A 38 4.90 -11.14 2.04
C PRO A 38 5.46 -11.07 3.47
N GLY A 39 6.71 -11.49 3.68
CA GLY A 39 7.38 -11.44 4.98
C GLY A 39 7.60 -10.01 5.46
N LEU A 40 8.10 -9.14 4.57
CA LEU A 40 8.32 -7.73 4.89
C LEU A 40 7.00 -6.98 5.11
N ALA A 41 5.96 -7.29 4.34
CA ALA A 41 4.63 -6.72 4.57
C ALA A 41 4.04 -7.16 5.92
N GLY A 42 4.16 -8.43 6.28
CA GLY A 42 3.77 -8.92 7.60
C GLY A 42 4.54 -8.24 8.74
N ALA A 43 5.85 -8.01 8.56
CA ALA A 43 6.67 -7.29 9.53
C ALA A 43 6.23 -5.84 9.71
N LEU A 44 5.89 -5.12 8.63
CA LEU A 44 5.37 -3.76 8.70
C LEU A 44 4.00 -3.70 9.39
N PHE A 45 3.10 -4.63 9.08
CA PHE A 45 1.79 -4.74 9.74
C PHE A 45 1.93 -5.01 11.24
N GLY A 46 2.77 -5.99 11.60
CA GLY A 46 3.07 -6.32 12.99
C GLY A 46 3.74 -5.16 13.72
N GLY A 47 4.67 -4.47 13.06
CA GLY A 47 5.32 -3.26 13.58
C GLY A 47 4.31 -2.15 13.86
N GLY A 48 3.35 -1.91 12.96
CA GLY A 48 2.30 -0.92 13.16
C GLY A 48 1.46 -1.18 14.42
N TRP A 49 1.03 -2.44 14.62
CA TRP A 49 0.30 -2.82 15.84
C TRP A 49 1.17 -2.84 17.09
N TRP A 50 2.46 -3.18 16.97
CA TRP A 50 3.40 -3.09 18.07
C TRP A 50 3.49 -1.65 18.58
N PHE A 51 3.80 -0.67 17.70
CA PHE A 51 3.91 0.74 18.10
C PHE A 51 2.67 1.24 18.85
N TRP A 52 1.49 0.79 18.42
CA TRP A 52 0.24 1.10 19.11
C TRP A 52 0.15 0.47 20.51
N VAL A 53 0.43 -0.83 20.65
CA VAL A 53 0.39 -1.54 21.94
C VAL A 53 1.43 -0.98 22.91
N ASP A 54 2.63 -0.64 22.43
CA ASP A 54 3.67 0.03 23.21
C ASP A 54 3.18 1.39 23.74
N ALA A 55 2.56 2.20 22.89
CA ALA A 55 1.98 3.47 23.30
C ALA A 55 0.85 3.31 24.33
N CYS A 56 -0.01 2.30 24.18
CA CYS A 56 -1.04 1.97 25.18
C CYS A 56 -0.43 1.51 26.51
N ALA A 57 0.67 0.75 26.48
CA ALA A 57 1.37 0.30 27.68
C ALA A 57 2.08 1.47 28.41
N ALA A 58 2.60 2.44 27.65
CA ALA A 58 3.22 3.65 28.19
C ALA A 58 2.18 4.67 28.71
N SER A 59 0.93 4.62 28.24
CA SER A 59 -0.14 5.46 28.73
C SER A 59 -0.74 4.88 30.02
N HIS A 60 -0.53 5.56 31.15
CA HIS A 60 -1.13 5.20 32.45
C HIS A 60 -2.65 5.47 32.54
N THR A 61 -3.25 6.04 31.50
CA THR A 61 -4.66 6.44 31.45
C THR A 61 -5.44 5.64 30.39
N SER A 62 -6.72 5.38 30.67
CA SER A 62 -7.59 4.65 29.74
C SER A 62 -7.77 5.45 28.44
N VAL A 63 -7.17 4.97 27.37
CA VAL A 63 -7.30 5.55 26.02
C VAL A 63 -8.75 5.38 25.52
N PRO A 64 -9.42 6.44 25.05
CA PRO A 64 -10.79 6.34 24.54
C PRO A 64 -10.84 5.60 23.19
N PHE A 65 -11.92 4.85 22.95
CA PHE A 65 -12.10 4.01 21.75
C PHE A 65 -11.89 4.75 20.42
N VAL A 66 -12.20 6.05 20.37
CA VAL A 66 -12.05 6.90 19.17
C VAL A 66 -10.60 6.92 18.66
N GLN A 67 -9.61 6.78 19.53
CA GLN A 67 -8.21 6.80 19.13
C GLN A 67 -7.74 5.48 18.49
N TYR A 68 -8.48 4.38 18.70
CA TYR A 68 -8.22 3.09 18.05
C TYR A 68 -8.80 3.04 16.63
N LEU A 69 -9.78 3.90 16.32
CA LEU A 69 -10.54 3.89 15.07
C LEU A 69 -9.65 4.01 13.81
N PRO A 70 -8.69 4.96 13.73
CA PRO A 70 -7.87 5.14 12.54
C PRO A 70 -7.05 3.89 12.19
N GLY A 71 -6.45 3.23 13.19
CA GLY A 71 -5.69 2.00 13.01
C GLY A 71 -6.56 0.83 12.52
N ILE A 72 -7.75 0.65 13.09
CA ILE A 72 -8.71 -0.38 12.67
C ILE A 72 -9.17 -0.14 11.23
N ILE A 73 -9.52 1.11 10.88
CA ILE A 73 -9.93 1.48 9.53
C ILE A 73 -8.78 1.24 8.54
N ALA A 74 -7.52 1.53 8.93
CA ALA A 74 -6.35 1.23 8.10
C ALA A 74 -6.19 -0.29 7.86
N THR A 75 -6.44 -1.14 8.86
CA THR A 75 -6.41 -2.60 8.66
C THR A 75 -7.53 -3.09 7.75
N LEU A 76 -8.73 -2.49 7.83
CA LEU A 76 -9.80 -2.79 6.90
C LEU A 76 -9.40 -2.41 5.47
N ALA A 77 -8.80 -1.24 5.29
CA ALA A 77 -8.28 -0.80 3.99
C ALA A 77 -7.23 -1.78 3.45
N LEU A 78 -6.32 -2.27 4.30
CA LEU A 78 -5.36 -3.30 3.93
C LEU A 78 -6.04 -4.58 3.41
N ILE A 79 -7.05 -5.08 4.14
CA ILE A 79 -7.79 -6.27 3.71
C ILE A 79 -8.49 -6.00 2.38
N MET A 80 -9.13 -4.83 2.24
CA MET A 80 -9.82 -4.44 1.01
C MET A 80 -8.89 -4.36 -0.20
N ILE A 81 -7.72 -3.73 -0.07
CA ILE A 81 -6.70 -3.66 -1.13
C ILE A 81 -6.23 -5.06 -1.53
N ASN A 82 -6.09 -5.95 -0.54
CA ASN A 82 -5.49 -7.26 -0.77
C ASN A 82 -6.47 -8.36 -1.20
N ALA A 83 -7.76 -8.19 -0.92
CA ALA A 83 -8.84 -9.09 -1.31
C ALA A 83 -9.19 -9.02 -2.82
N ILE A 84 -8.59 -8.09 -3.55
CA ILE A 84 -8.86 -7.86 -4.97
C ILE A 84 -8.15 -8.93 -5.80
N LYS A 85 -8.92 -9.66 -6.60
CA LYS A 85 -8.39 -10.61 -7.56
C LYS A 85 -7.78 -9.85 -8.73
N ARG A 86 -6.45 -9.91 -8.85
CA ARG A 86 -5.71 -9.23 -9.93
C ARG A 86 -6.06 -9.78 -11.33
N SER A 87 -6.46 -11.03 -11.42
CA SER A 87 -6.94 -11.62 -12.68
C SER A 87 -8.14 -10.85 -13.26
N GLU A 88 -9.02 -10.32 -12.39
CA GLU A 88 -10.18 -9.50 -12.80
C GLU A 88 -9.81 -8.06 -13.20
N LEU A 89 -8.55 -7.64 -13.04
CA LEU A 89 -8.07 -6.30 -13.43
C LEU A 89 -7.30 -6.31 -14.76
N ASP A 90 -6.72 -7.44 -15.13
CA ASP A 90 -5.85 -7.59 -16.30
C ASP A 90 -6.57 -8.23 -17.49
N GLU A 91 -7.50 -9.15 -17.21
CA GLU A 91 -8.27 -9.85 -18.24
C GLU A 91 -9.57 -9.09 -18.56
N TYR A 92 -9.62 -8.49 -19.74
CA TYR A 92 -10.84 -7.86 -20.28
C TYR A 92 -11.65 -8.91 -21.05
N ASP A 93 -12.72 -9.43 -20.44
CA ASP A 93 -13.68 -10.29 -21.14
C ASP A 93 -14.83 -9.42 -21.70
N PRO A 94 -15.00 -9.31 -23.04
CA PRO A 94 -16.08 -8.54 -23.65
C PRO A 94 -17.49 -9.06 -23.32
N PHE A 95 -17.62 -10.26 -22.74
CA PHE A 95 -18.91 -10.81 -22.30
C PHE A 95 -19.19 -10.62 -20.80
N ASP A 96 -18.22 -10.12 -20.02
CA ASP A 96 -18.35 -9.91 -18.57
C ASP A 96 -17.82 -8.52 -18.11
N GLU A 97 -18.32 -7.46 -18.77
CA GLU A 97 -17.99 -6.06 -18.45
C GLU A 97 -18.30 -5.68 -16.98
N GLY A 98 -19.25 -6.38 -16.35
CA GLY A 98 -19.71 -6.12 -14.98
C GLY A 98 -18.68 -6.45 -13.91
N VAL A 99 -17.92 -7.54 -14.07
CA VAL A 99 -16.88 -7.96 -13.11
C VAL A 99 -15.68 -7.02 -13.16
N PHE A 100 -15.29 -6.59 -14.36
CA PHE A 100 -14.18 -5.65 -14.57
C PHE A 100 -14.46 -4.26 -13.98
N CYS A 101 -15.70 -3.76 -14.09
CA CYS A 101 -16.10 -2.49 -13.46
C CYS A 101 -16.12 -2.60 -11.92
N ARG A 102 -16.59 -3.73 -11.39
CA ARG A 102 -16.69 -3.96 -9.94
C ARG A 102 -15.32 -3.98 -9.25
N SER A 103 -14.32 -4.62 -9.85
CA SER A 103 -12.96 -4.72 -9.29
C SER A 103 -12.28 -3.33 -9.21
N ARG A 104 -12.46 -2.48 -10.22
CA ARG A 104 -11.97 -1.09 -10.24
C ARG A 104 -12.68 -0.18 -9.22
N LEU A 105 -14.01 -0.29 -9.09
CA LEU A 105 -14.76 0.45 -8.08
C LEU A 105 -14.33 0.04 -6.66
N TRP A 106 -14.10 -1.26 -6.43
CA TRP A 106 -13.62 -1.75 -5.15
C TRP A 106 -12.21 -1.21 -4.82
N LEU A 107 -11.30 -1.18 -5.79
CA LEU A 107 -10.00 -0.51 -5.65
C LEU A 107 -10.17 0.96 -5.28
N PHE A 108 -11.05 1.69 -5.98
CA PHE A 108 -11.30 3.09 -5.73
C PHE A 108 -11.81 3.35 -4.30
N ILE A 109 -12.76 2.55 -3.84
CA ILE A 109 -13.26 2.62 -2.45
C ILE A 109 -12.13 2.34 -1.47
N SER A 110 -11.30 1.33 -1.71
CA SER A 110 -10.18 1.01 -0.81
C SER A 110 -9.18 2.17 -0.68
N TYR A 111 -8.97 2.94 -1.75
CA TYR A 111 -8.11 4.12 -1.76
C TYR A 111 -8.72 5.28 -0.96
N ILE A 112 -10.04 5.50 -1.07
CA ILE A 112 -10.78 6.47 -0.25
C ILE A 112 -10.68 6.11 1.23
N VAL A 113 -10.91 4.84 1.59
CA VAL A 113 -10.82 4.37 2.98
C VAL A 113 -9.39 4.55 3.52
N SER A 114 -8.38 4.32 2.68
CA SER A 114 -6.98 4.56 3.04
C SER A 114 -6.73 6.02 3.38
N PHE A 115 -7.17 6.98 2.54
CA PHE A 115 -7.05 8.40 2.86
C PHE A 115 -7.84 8.82 4.09
N ALA A 116 -9.05 8.29 4.26
CA ALA A 116 -9.86 8.57 5.44
C ALA A 116 -9.15 8.12 6.73
N SER A 117 -8.45 6.98 6.71
CA SER A 117 -7.67 6.51 7.86
C SER A 117 -6.49 7.43 8.18
N VAL A 118 -5.77 7.95 7.18
CA VAL A 118 -4.68 8.92 7.37
C VAL A 118 -5.21 10.24 7.91
N ALA A 119 -6.28 10.77 7.32
CA ALA A 119 -6.93 11.99 7.79
C ALA A 119 -7.43 11.83 9.24
N GLY A 120 -8.02 10.68 9.57
CA GLY A 120 -8.44 10.35 10.94
C GLY A 120 -7.27 10.28 11.92
N ALA A 121 -6.13 9.69 11.53
CA ALA A 121 -4.94 9.63 12.36
C ALA A 121 -4.35 11.03 12.63
N VAL A 122 -4.25 11.86 11.59
CA VAL A 122 -3.79 13.26 11.72
C VAL A 122 -4.77 14.08 12.56
N TRP A 123 -6.07 13.89 12.37
CA TRP A 123 -7.10 14.54 13.17
C TRP A 123 -6.98 14.18 14.66
N VAL A 124 -6.78 12.89 14.98
CA VAL A 124 -6.58 12.45 16.37
C VAL A 124 -5.29 13.04 16.94
N LEU A 125 -4.18 13.04 16.20
CA LEU A 125 -2.93 13.66 16.64
C LEU A 125 -3.12 15.16 16.94
N LEU A 126 -3.72 15.91 16.03
CA LEU A 126 -3.88 17.35 16.21
C LEU A 126 -4.91 17.69 17.29
N GLY A 127 -6.09 17.09 17.21
CA GLY A 127 -7.23 17.41 18.05
C GLY A 127 -7.16 16.84 19.47
N HIS A 128 -6.50 15.69 19.68
CA HIS A 128 -6.38 15.08 21.01
C HIS A 128 -5.02 15.29 21.68
N TYR A 129 -3.94 15.54 20.92
CA TYR A 129 -2.59 15.62 21.50
C TYR A 129 -1.89 16.95 21.25
N ALA A 130 -1.81 17.44 20.00
CA ALA A 130 -0.98 18.60 19.68
C ALA A 130 -1.58 19.94 20.11
N LEU A 131 -2.91 20.07 20.09
CA LEU A 131 -3.61 21.32 20.42
C LEU A 131 -4.15 21.36 21.86
N ASN A 132 -4.06 20.27 22.62
CA ASN A 132 -4.54 20.22 23.99
C ASN A 132 -3.40 20.50 24.98
N PRO A 133 -3.47 21.60 25.75
CA PRO A 133 -2.43 21.94 26.73
C PRO A 133 -2.40 20.98 27.93
N ASP A 134 -3.47 20.22 28.16
CA ASP A 134 -3.60 19.29 29.29
C ASP A 134 -2.84 17.97 29.10
N VAL A 135 -2.35 17.70 27.89
CA VAL A 135 -1.67 16.45 27.55
C VAL A 135 -0.16 16.67 27.49
N THR A 136 0.57 16.10 28.46
CA THR A 136 2.04 16.19 28.51
C THR A 136 2.74 15.16 27.62
N ASN A 137 2.08 14.04 27.32
CA ASN A 137 2.64 12.93 26.55
C ASN A 137 1.97 12.81 25.17
N VAL A 138 2.65 13.34 24.15
CA VAL A 138 2.19 13.32 22.74
C VAL A 138 2.46 11.97 22.05
N TRP A 139 3.25 11.09 22.69
CA TRP A 139 3.69 9.79 22.15
C TRP A 139 2.56 8.93 21.58
N PRO A 140 1.40 8.76 22.24
CA PRO A 140 0.35 7.89 21.71
C PRO A 140 -0.30 8.43 20.43
N GLY A 141 -0.38 9.75 20.26
CA GLY A 141 -0.84 10.36 19.01
C GLY A 141 0.13 10.09 17.85
N VAL A 142 1.44 10.21 18.12
CA VAL A 142 2.49 9.95 17.11
C VAL A 142 2.57 8.46 16.77
N ALA A 143 2.48 7.59 17.76
CA ALA A 143 2.44 6.15 17.58
C ALA A 143 1.22 5.71 16.75
N GLY A 144 0.05 6.33 16.95
CA GLY A 144 -1.14 6.11 16.12
C GLY A 144 -0.95 6.51 14.66
N LEU A 145 -0.23 7.61 14.40
CA LEU A 145 0.12 8.00 13.03
C LEU A 145 1.08 6.99 12.39
N PHE A 146 2.13 6.57 13.12
CA PHE A 146 3.05 5.53 12.66
C PHE A 146 2.34 4.20 12.38
N GLN A 147 1.39 3.81 13.24
CA GLN A 147 0.57 2.62 13.05
C GLN A 147 -0.16 2.68 11.69
N VAL A 148 -0.87 3.76 11.39
CA VAL A 148 -1.62 3.89 10.13
C VAL A 148 -0.68 3.89 8.92
N THR A 149 0.43 4.62 8.97
CA THR A 149 1.41 4.66 7.86
C THR A 149 2.05 3.30 7.62
N LEU A 150 2.43 2.57 8.67
CA LEU A 150 3.03 1.23 8.56
C LEU A 150 2.02 0.20 8.03
N ILE A 151 0.76 0.25 8.47
CA ILE A 151 -0.30 -0.64 7.98
C ILE A 151 -0.58 -0.35 6.50
N LEU A 152 -0.75 0.92 6.09
CA LEU A 152 -0.96 1.25 4.68
C LEU A 152 0.28 0.93 3.82
N GLY A 153 1.47 1.16 4.34
CA GLY A 153 2.73 0.75 3.71
C GLY A 153 2.80 -0.77 3.51
N SER A 154 2.37 -1.56 4.50
CA SER A 154 2.28 -3.01 4.37
C SER A 154 1.23 -3.46 3.34
N ALA A 155 0.10 -2.75 3.25
CA ALA A 155 -0.94 -3.02 2.26
C ALA A 155 -0.42 -2.80 0.84
N LEU A 156 0.23 -1.66 0.59
CA LEU A 156 0.84 -1.33 -0.69
C LEU A 156 2.01 -2.26 -1.02
N LEU A 157 2.85 -2.59 -0.05
CA LEU A 157 3.98 -3.49 -0.25
C LEU A 157 3.51 -4.90 -0.62
N PHE A 158 2.52 -5.45 0.11
CA PHE A 158 1.95 -6.76 -0.21
C PHE A 158 1.18 -6.75 -1.53
N PHE A 159 0.58 -5.61 -1.88
CA PHE A 159 0.01 -5.41 -3.19
C PHE A 159 1.12 -5.50 -4.25
N VAL A 160 2.13 -4.62 -4.24
CA VAL A 160 3.20 -4.56 -5.24
C VAL A 160 4.03 -5.85 -5.29
N ALA A 161 4.28 -6.53 -4.18
CA ALA A 161 5.01 -7.81 -4.18
C ALA A 161 4.31 -8.92 -4.96
N ARG A 162 2.99 -8.79 -5.19
CA ARG A 162 2.15 -9.77 -5.91
C ARG A 162 1.87 -9.38 -7.37
N THR A 163 2.43 -8.28 -7.90
CA THR A 163 2.29 -7.99 -9.34
C THR A 163 3.14 -8.98 -10.14
N PRO A 164 2.56 -9.70 -11.13
CA PRO A 164 3.35 -10.49 -12.06
C PRO A 164 4.19 -9.57 -12.96
N SER A 165 5.42 -9.99 -13.29
CA SER A 165 6.27 -9.31 -14.26
C SER A 165 5.76 -9.65 -15.67
N SER A 166 5.50 -8.62 -16.49
CA SER A 166 4.90 -8.76 -17.82
C SER A 166 5.73 -9.56 -18.84
N GLU A 167 6.96 -9.98 -18.49
CA GLU A 167 7.76 -10.89 -19.32
C GLU A 167 7.29 -12.34 -19.28
N SER A 168 6.49 -12.78 -18.29
CA SER A 168 6.05 -14.18 -18.22
C SER A 168 4.87 -14.53 -19.14
N ASN A 169 4.22 -13.55 -19.78
CA ASN A 169 3.05 -13.82 -20.65
C ASN A 169 3.42 -13.88 -22.16
N TYR A 170 4.65 -13.49 -22.54
CA TYR A 170 5.20 -13.72 -23.89
C TYR A 170 6.10 -14.96 -23.98
N GLY A 171 6.49 -15.56 -22.84
CA GLY A 171 7.30 -16.77 -22.76
C GLY A 171 6.52 -18.08 -22.56
N GLY A 172 5.19 -18.06 -22.70
CA GLY A 172 4.28 -19.19 -22.43
C GLY A 172 4.30 -20.33 -23.45
N TYR A 173 5.29 -20.40 -24.35
CA TYR A 173 5.57 -21.60 -25.15
C TYR A 173 6.89 -22.23 -24.66
N GLY A 174 6.79 -23.23 -23.79
CA GLY A 174 7.93 -24.10 -23.48
C GLY A 174 8.09 -24.49 -22.01
N ALA A 175 7.08 -25.12 -21.43
CA ALA A 175 7.28 -26.04 -20.30
C ALA A 175 6.11 -27.03 -20.21
N PHE A 176 5.90 -27.78 -21.29
CA PHE A 176 5.68 -29.24 -21.36
C PHE A 176 5.77 -29.64 -22.85
#